data_AF-A0A550GRL5-F1
#
_entry.id   AF-A0A550GRL5-F1
#
_cell.length_a   1.000
_cell.length_b   1.000
_cell.length_c   1.000
_cell.angle_alpha   90.00
_cell.angle_beta   90.00
_cell.angle_gamma   90.00
#
_symmetry.space_group_name_H-M   'P 1'
#
loop_
_entity.id
_entity.type
_entity.pdbx_description
1 polymer ?
#
loop_
_entity_poly.entity_id
_entity_poly.type
_entity_poly.pdbx_seq_one_letter_code
_entity_poly.pdbx_strand_id
1 'polypeptide(L)' 'MFPGLTVVTVEEETTLRQLVGGLGRNYLYAFDKGVIGVTVNGKRLWPSAVLKKGDKVVIYPIITGG' A
#
# COMPACT_ATOMS: atom_id res chain seq x y z
N MET A 1 2.32 10.57 -12.10
CA MET A 1 1.88 9.21 -12.48
C MET A 1 0.91 8.73 -11.42
N PHE A 2 -0.30 8.29 -11.80
CA PHE A 2 -1.29 7.76 -10.87
C PHE A 2 -0.87 6.34 -10.42
N PRO A 3 -1.15 5.92 -9.16
CA PRO A 3 -0.77 4.60 -8.70
C PRO A 3 -1.41 3.49 -9.55
N GLY A 4 -0.57 2.68 -10.19
CA GLY A 4 -1.00 1.46 -10.86
C GLY A 4 -1.01 0.25 -9.92
N LEU A 5 -1.43 -0.90 -10.45
CA LEU A 5 -1.26 -2.17 -9.74
C LEU A 5 0.21 -2.38 -9.41
N THR A 6 0.54 -2.44 -8.13
CA THR A 6 1.91 -2.54 -7.63
C THR A 6 1.96 -3.69 -6.63
N VAL A 7 2.92 -4.59 -6.79
CA VAL A 7 3.17 -5.70 -5.87
C VAL A 7 4.56 -5.53 -5.29
N VAL A 8 4.65 -5.44 -3.97
CA VAL A 8 5.89 -5.21 -3.24
C VAL A 8 6.06 -6.31 -2.21
N THR A 9 7.27 -6.83 -2.10
CA THR A 9 7.64 -7.72 -0.99
C THR A 9 8.36 -6.87 0.04
N VAL A 10 7.99 -7.02 1.31
CA VAL A 10 8.62 -6.30 2.41
C VAL A 10 10.03 -6.83 2.62
N GLU A 11 11.04 -5.99 2.41
CA GLU A 11 12.45 -6.38 2.56
C GLU A 11 12.94 -6.24 4.00
N GLU A 12 12.42 -5.24 4.72
CA GLU A 12 12.78 -4.89 6.09
C GLU A 12 11.52 -4.55 6.90
N GLU A 13 11.58 -4.74 8.22
CA GLU A 13 10.45 -4.43 9.10
C GLU A 13 10.09 -2.95 9.03
N THR A 14 8.84 -2.66 8.71
CA THR A 14 8.36 -1.29 8.48
C THR A 14 6.87 -1.18 8.74
N THR A 15 6.33 0.02 8.85
CA THR A 15 4.86 0.19 8.89
C THR A 15 4.27 0.24 7.50
N LEU A 16 3.00 -0.13 7.36
CA LEU A 16 2.29 -0.03 6.08
C LEU A 16 2.36 1.39 5.49
N ARG A 17 2.17 2.42 6.33
CA ARG A 17 2.28 3.82 5.91
C ARG A 17 3.68 4.19 5.42
N GLN A 18 4.73 3.76 6.12
CA GLN A 18 6.11 4.03 5.72
C GLN A 18 6.45 3.34 4.39
N LEU A 19 6.03 2.08 4.22
CA LEU A 19 6.22 1.35 2.96
C LEU A 19 5.57 2.09 1.79
N VAL A 20 4.30 2.49 1.94
CA VAL A 20 3.58 3.24 0.90
C VAL A 20 4.22 4.61 0.65
N GLY A 21 4.72 5.27 1.71
CA GLY A 21 5.49 6.51 1.61
C GLY A 21 6.79 6.36 0.81
N GLY A 22 7.48 5.22 0.94
CA GLY A 22 8.69 4.89 0.20
C GLY A 22 8.47 4.74 -1.32
N LEU A 23 7.25 4.41 -1.75
CA LEU A 23 6.88 4.36 -3.18
C LEU A 23 6.67 5.75 -3.80
N GLY A 24 6.66 6.79 -2.96
CA GLY A 24 6.59 8.19 -3.38
C GLY A 24 5.35 8.92 -2.87
N ARG A 25 5.43 10.25 -2.89
CA ARG A 25 4.39 11.14 -2.32
C ARG A 25 3.00 10.94 -2.94
N ASN A 26 2.94 10.59 -4.23
CA ASN A 26 1.67 10.35 -4.92
C ASN A 26 0.95 9.10 -4.39
N TYR A 27 1.69 8.04 -4.06
CA TYR A 27 1.15 6.82 -3.46
C TYR A 27 0.63 7.10 -2.05
N LEU A 28 1.43 7.81 -1.23
CA LEU A 28 1.01 8.19 0.12
C LEU A 28 -0.23 9.09 0.11
N TYR A 29 -0.28 10.09 -0.77
CA TYR A 29 -1.45 10.94 -0.94
C TYR A 29 -2.69 10.12 -1.35
N ALA A 30 -2.53 9.24 -2.33
CA ALA A 30 -3.63 8.39 -2.80
C ALA A 30 -4.12 7.41 -1.72
N PHE A 31 -3.21 6.88 -0.91
CA PHE A 31 -3.53 6.03 0.24
C PHE A 31 -4.31 6.79 1.31
N ASP A 32 -3.83 7.98 1.69
CA ASP A 32 -4.49 8.84 2.67
C ASP A 32 -5.87 9.35 2.19
N LYS A 33 -6.04 9.53 0.88
CA LYS A 33 -7.33 9.87 0.25
C LYS A 33 -8.24 8.68 0.03
N GLY A 34 -7.79 7.46 0.30
CA GLY A 34 -8.59 6.25 0.09
C GLY A 34 -8.95 5.98 -1.37
N VAL A 35 -8.16 6.50 -2.32
CA VAL A 35 -8.37 6.26 -3.78
C VAL A 35 -7.61 5.03 -4.29
N ILE A 36 -6.79 4.42 -3.43
CA ILE A 36 -6.15 3.13 -3.66
C ILE A 36 -6.47 2.15 -2.54
N GLY A 37 -6.59 0.88 -2.89
CA GLY A 37 -6.68 -0.23 -1.95
C GLY A 37 -5.29 -0.77 -1.70
N VAL A 38 -5.03 -1.14 -0.45
CA VAL A 38 -3.79 -1.83 -0.07
C VAL A 38 -4.14 -3.06 0.75
N THR A 39 -3.60 -4.20 0.34
CA THR A 39 -3.72 -5.47 1.05
C THR A 39 -2.35 -6.05 1.34
N VAL A 40 -2.21 -6.67 2.51
CA VAL A 40 -1.01 -7.36 2.97
C VAL A 40 -1.38 -8.82 3.17
N ASN A 41 -0.74 -9.72 2.43
CA ASN A 41 -1.07 -11.16 2.42
C ASN A 41 -2.57 -11.42 2.23
N GLY A 42 -3.23 -10.61 1.39
CA GLY A 42 -4.67 -10.71 1.11
C GLY A 42 -5.60 -10.07 2.16
N LYS A 43 -5.07 -9.46 3.22
CA LYS A 43 -5.86 -8.78 4.26
C LYS A 43 -5.67 -7.27 4.23
N ARG A 44 -6.72 -6.51 4.58
CA ARG A 44 -6.58 -5.07 4.84
C ARG A 44 -6.05 -4.87 6.26
N LEU A 45 -5.04 -4.02 6.39
CA LEU A 45 -4.43 -3.68 7.68
C LEU A 45 -4.53 -2.17 7.93
N TRP A 46 -4.39 -1.78 9.19
CA TRP A 46 -4.29 -0.37 9.57
C TRP A 46 -2.98 0.24 9.03
N PRO A 47 -2.95 1.55 8.73
CA PRO A 47 -1.73 2.25 8.31
C PRO A 47 -0.54 2.10 9.28
N SER A 48 -0.83 1.98 10.58
CA SER A 48 0.15 1.79 11.66
C SER A 48 0.58 0.34 11.86
N ALA A 49 0.00 -0.62 11.12
CA ALA A 49 0.37 -2.02 11.25
C ALA A 49 1.84 -2.22 10.82
N VAL A 50 2.57 -2.95 11.66
CA VAL A 50 3.94 -3.36 11.38
C VAL A 50 3.92 -4.54 10.43
N LEU A 51 4.65 -4.42 9.33
CA LEU A 51 4.85 -5.42 8.30
C LEU A 51 6.17 -6.13 8.54
N LYS A 52 6.16 -7.45 8.37
CA LYS A 52 7.34 -8.29 8.55
C LYS A 52 8.03 -8.52 7.21
N LYS A 53 9.34 -8.76 7.29
CA LYS A 53 10.11 -9.22 6.13
C LYS A 53 9.45 -10.43 5.47
N GLY A 54 9.26 -10.36 4.16
CA GLY A 54 8.61 -11.38 3.35
C GLY A 54 7.09 -11.21 3.18
N ASP A 55 6.45 -10.27 3.90
CA ASP A 55 5.04 -9.96 3.66
C ASP A 55 4.84 -9.42 2.24
N LYS A 56 3.74 -9.83 1.60
CA LYS A 56 3.38 -9.40 0.25
C LYS A 56 2.33 -8.30 0.32
N VAL A 57 2.70 -7.11 -0.14
CA VAL A 57 1.82 -5.94 -0.23
C VAL A 57 1.34 -5.78 -1.66
N VAL A 58 0.04 -5.68 -1.85
CA VAL A 58 -0.60 -5.41 -3.13
C VAL A 58 -1.33 -4.08 -3.04
N ILE A 59 -0.98 -3.15 -3.93
CA ILE A 59 -1.57 -1.82 -4.05
C ILE A 59 -2.30 -1.76 -5.38
N TYR A 60 -3.55 -1.31 -5.38
CA TYR A 60 -4.37 -1.24 -6.57
C TYR A 60 -5.29 -0.02 -6.54
N PRO A 61 -5.60 0.58 -7.70
CA PRO A 61 -6.54 1.68 -7.76
C PRO A 61 -7.94 1.21 -7.36
N ILE A 62 -8.66 2.00 -6.57
CA ILE A 62 -10.09 1.78 -6.32
C ILE A 62 -10.84 2.45 -7.46
N ILE A 63 -11.32 1.65 -8.41
CA ILE A 63 -12.14 2.13 -9.51
C ILE A 63 -13.57 2.27 -8.98
N THR A 64 -13.98 3.48 -8.64
CA THR A 64 -15.38 3.83 -8.41
C THR A 64 -16.02 4.15 -9.76
N GLY A 65 -16.30 3.13 -10.54
CA GLY A 65 -16.98 3.23 -11.83
C GLY A 65 -18.17 2.31 -11.86
N GLY A 66 -19.36 2.89 -11.98
CA GLY A 66 -20.61 2.26 -12.39
C GLY A 66 -21.15 3.00 -13.59
#